data_AF-A0A8S0T3W5-F1
#
_entry.id   AF-A0A8S0T3W5-F1
#
_cell.length_a   1.000
_cell.length_b   1.000
_cell.length_c   1.000
_cell.angle_alpha   90.00
_cell.angle_beta   90.00
_cell.angle_gamma   90.00
#
_symmetry.space_group_name_H-M   'P 1'
#
loop_
_entity.id
_entity.type
_entity.pdbx_description
1 polymer ?
#
loop_
_entity_poly.entity_id
_entity_poly.type
_entity_poly.pdbx_seq_one_letter_code
_entity_poly.pdbx_strand_id
1 'polypeptide(L)'
;MHRRCVDFAKAQAFTKGEFGEFLLSTWNASVPLCQWRGLKWATNNGTNFVCTDLSSPQWTSLFLYKDPFLHLISIQLPSANLSGILPREIGEFSNLESLYLGVNTLSGTIPLELGYSSSLSDVDLSHNLLSGSLPTSIWNLCGRLVSLRLHGNSLSGSLPDPALPDAICKDFHFIDLGQNTFSGNFPEFITRFHGLQELDLGNNMFSGPIPESITGLKLEKLNLSRNNFSGVLPKFEESKFGLEVFEGNSPSLCGQPLRSCDGSSVLSSGAIAGIVIGLMTGAVVLVSLLIGYFQGKKRKNVDEEEEFEEGEDDEGGGVGGEGKLVLFQGGEHLTLEDVLNATGQVMEKTSYGTAYKPNLADGGTIALRLLTEGSCKDRSLCLPAIKQLGRIRNENLIPLRAFYQGRRGEKLLIYDYLPNKTLYDLLHESRVGKPVLNWARRHKIALGIAKGLAHLHGLETPITHGNVR
;
A
#
# COMPACT_ATOMS: atom_id res chain seq x y z
N MET A 1 22.97 -11.07 21.09
CA MET A 1 22.20 -12.27 20.69
C MET A 1 21.41 -12.88 21.84
N HIS A 2 21.99 -13.35 22.96
CA HIS A 2 21.18 -13.84 24.12
C HIS A 2 20.23 -12.78 24.68
N ARG A 3 20.68 -11.54 24.95
CA ARG A 3 19.76 -10.45 25.29
C ARG A 3 18.68 -10.26 24.22
N ARG A 4 18.96 -10.51 22.93
CA ARG A 4 18.02 -10.27 21.81
C ARG A 4 17.04 -11.41 21.54
N CYS A 5 17.43 -12.67 21.70
CA CYS A 5 16.49 -13.81 21.69
C CYS A 5 15.69 -13.84 22.99
N VAL A 6 16.30 -13.48 24.13
CA VAL A 6 15.62 -13.29 25.41
C VAL A 6 14.77 -12.03 25.38
N ASP A 7 15.11 -10.97 24.66
CA ASP A 7 14.27 -9.78 24.45
C ASP A 7 13.18 -10.08 23.42
N PHE A 8 13.44 -10.88 22.38
CA PHE A 8 12.42 -11.46 21.48
C PHE A 8 11.41 -12.31 22.27
N ALA A 9 11.90 -13.14 23.20
CA ALA A 9 11.08 -13.92 24.13
C ALA A 9 10.36 -13.05 25.17
N LYS A 10 11.06 -12.12 25.80
CA LYS A 10 10.55 -11.24 26.86
C LYS A 10 9.59 -10.18 26.31
N ALA A 11 9.74 -9.78 25.05
CA ALA A 11 8.81 -8.89 24.36
C ALA A 11 7.51 -9.60 23.95
N GLN A 12 7.50 -10.94 23.88
CA GLN A 12 6.32 -11.74 23.48
C GLN A 12 5.72 -12.58 24.63
N ALA A 13 6.40 -12.69 25.78
CA ALA A 13 5.91 -13.34 26.99
C ALA A 13 5.08 -12.38 27.85
N PHE A 14 3.96 -11.88 27.31
CA PHE A 14 2.90 -11.29 28.12
C PHE A 14 1.55 -11.80 27.63
N THR A 15 1.13 -12.96 28.11
CA THR A 15 -0.19 -13.18 28.76
C THR A 15 -0.35 -14.66 29.15
N LYS A 16 -0.95 -14.87 30.33
CA LYS A 16 -1.18 -16.14 31.02
C LYS A 16 -1.81 -17.22 30.12
N GLY A 17 -1.21 -18.41 30.10
CA GLY A 17 -1.80 -19.64 29.58
C GLY A 17 -0.90 -20.84 29.88
N GLU A 18 -1.40 -21.80 30.66
CA GLU A 18 -0.66 -22.88 31.37
C GLU A 18 0.12 -23.87 30.47
N PHE A 19 -0.03 -23.85 29.14
CA PHE A 19 0.72 -24.72 28.22
C PHE A 19 1.92 -24.04 27.52
N GLY A 20 1.86 -22.73 27.26
CA GLY A 20 2.96 -21.99 26.63
C GLY A 20 4.21 -21.86 27.53
N GLU A 21 4.01 -21.96 28.85
CA GLU A 21 5.09 -21.89 29.85
C GLU A 21 6.13 -23.00 29.67
N PHE A 22 5.76 -24.19 29.18
CA PHE A 22 6.69 -25.33 29.13
C PHE A 22 7.76 -25.22 28.02
N LEU A 23 7.45 -24.62 26.88
CA LEU A 23 8.43 -24.42 25.80
C LEU A 23 9.42 -23.31 26.17
N LEU A 24 8.89 -22.15 26.57
CA LEU A 24 9.69 -20.96 26.88
C LEU A 24 10.41 -21.08 28.23
N SER A 25 10.00 -21.97 29.15
CA SER A 25 10.70 -22.21 30.42
C SER A 25 12.17 -22.59 30.24
N THR A 26 12.51 -23.21 29.11
CA THR A 26 13.89 -23.61 28.79
C THR A 26 14.78 -22.43 28.39
N TRP A 27 14.22 -21.26 28.09
CA TRP A 27 14.95 -20.10 27.62
C TRP A 27 15.50 -19.27 28.79
N ASN A 28 16.34 -19.89 29.60
CA ASN A 28 16.94 -19.25 30.76
C ASN A 28 18.44 -19.51 30.84
N ALA A 29 19.13 -18.68 31.62
CA ALA A 29 20.58 -18.72 31.78
C ALA A 29 21.12 -20.03 32.37
N SER A 30 20.28 -20.80 33.05
CA SER A 30 20.63 -22.07 33.68
C SER A 30 20.51 -23.26 32.72
N VAL A 31 19.97 -23.05 31.52
CA VAL A 31 19.76 -24.10 30.51
C VAL A 31 20.69 -23.81 29.31
N PRO A 32 21.52 -24.78 28.88
CA PRO A 32 22.35 -24.65 27.69
C PRO A 32 21.55 -24.27 26.43
N LEU A 33 22.10 -23.42 25.57
CA LEU A 33 21.42 -22.92 24.35
C LEU A 33 20.91 -24.04 23.43
N CYS A 34 21.65 -25.15 23.32
CA CYS A 34 21.27 -26.31 22.53
C CYS A 34 20.05 -27.07 23.10
N GLN A 35 19.60 -26.77 24.32
CA GLN A 35 18.38 -27.33 24.92
C GLN A 35 17.19 -26.34 24.90
N TRP A 36 17.36 -25.15 24.34
CA TRP A 36 16.27 -24.19 24.23
C TRP A 36 15.25 -24.69 23.23
N ARG A 37 14.10 -25.11 23.73
CA ARG A 37 13.06 -25.72 22.90
C ARG A 37 12.56 -24.74 21.87
N GLY A 38 12.33 -25.24 20.66
CA GLY A 38 11.90 -24.44 19.52
C GLY A 38 13.02 -23.64 18.86
N LEU A 39 14.26 -23.62 19.38
CA LEU A 39 15.38 -22.97 18.70
C LEU A 39 16.37 -24.00 18.17
N LYS A 40 16.88 -23.76 16.96
CA LYS A 40 18.02 -24.52 16.42
C LYS A 40 19.15 -23.56 16.09
N TRP A 41 20.35 -23.99 16.45
CA TRP A 41 21.57 -23.23 16.25
C TRP A 41 22.54 -24.03 15.37
N ALA A 42 23.37 -23.35 14.61
CA ALA A 42 24.43 -23.97 13.83
C ALA A 42 25.73 -23.18 13.97
N THR A 43 26.85 -23.87 13.78
CA THR A 43 28.16 -23.23 13.71
C THR A 43 28.45 -22.70 12.30
N ASN A 44 29.46 -21.84 12.13
CA ASN A 44 29.88 -21.34 10.81
C ASN A 44 30.21 -22.43 9.79
N ASN A 45 30.53 -23.65 10.25
CA ASN A 45 30.79 -24.80 9.38
C ASN A 45 29.50 -25.48 8.88
N GLY A 46 28.33 -24.92 9.18
CA GLY A 46 27.02 -25.49 8.85
C GLY A 46 26.61 -26.68 9.72
N THR A 47 27.38 -27.01 10.77
CA THR A 47 27.04 -28.12 11.66
C THR A 47 26.02 -27.67 12.70
N ASN A 48 24.94 -28.44 12.84
CA ASN A 48 23.95 -28.24 13.89
C ASN A 48 24.61 -28.31 15.27
N PHE A 49 24.31 -27.32 16.10
CA PHE A 49 24.81 -27.23 17.46
C PHE A 49 23.96 -28.12 18.37
N VAL A 50 24.52 -29.27 18.74
CA VAL A 50 23.87 -30.29 19.58
C VAL A 50 24.64 -30.40 20.89
N CYS A 51 23.93 -30.51 22.02
CA CYS A 51 24.59 -30.77 23.29
C CYS A 51 25.16 -32.21 23.29
N THR A 52 26.46 -32.37 23.03
CA THR A 52 27.14 -33.66 23.21
C THR A 52 27.79 -33.68 24.59
N ASP A 53 27.39 -34.64 25.42
CA ASP A 53 27.82 -34.82 26.82
C ASP A 53 27.47 -33.64 27.75
N LEU A 54 26.28 -33.73 28.35
CA LEU A 54 25.74 -32.77 29.32
C LEU A 54 26.56 -32.65 30.62
N SER A 55 27.52 -33.56 30.84
CA SER A 55 28.45 -33.54 31.97
C SER A 55 29.57 -32.52 31.81
N SER A 56 29.82 -32.03 30.58
CA SER A 56 30.95 -31.15 30.32
C SER A 56 30.65 -29.70 30.78
N PRO A 57 31.51 -29.09 31.63
CA PRO A 57 31.32 -27.75 32.18
C PRO A 57 31.35 -26.62 31.13
N GLN A 58 31.70 -26.94 29.88
CA GLN A 58 31.68 -26.00 28.76
C GLN A 58 30.26 -25.60 28.32
N TRP A 59 29.24 -26.41 28.63
CA TRP A 59 27.86 -26.21 28.13
C TRP A 59 26.95 -25.41 29.08
N THR A 60 27.30 -25.32 30.37
CA THR A 60 26.62 -24.48 31.37
C THR A 60 27.11 -23.03 31.35
N SER A 61 28.09 -22.75 30.51
CA SER A 61 28.70 -21.45 30.39
C SER A 61 27.85 -20.53 29.52
N LEU A 62 27.34 -19.48 30.15
CA LEU A 62 26.79 -18.30 29.46
C LEU A 62 27.75 -17.75 28.38
N PHE A 63 29.02 -18.13 28.25
CA PHE A 63 29.91 -17.53 27.25
C PHE A 63 29.62 -17.90 25.78
N LEU A 64 28.84 -18.94 25.50
CA LEU A 64 28.50 -19.36 24.12
C LEU A 64 27.62 -18.35 23.34
N TYR A 65 26.96 -17.39 23.99
CA TYR A 65 26.15 -16.37 23.29
C TYR A 65 26.96 -15.24 22.63
N LYS A 66 28.22 -15.09 23.03
CA LYS A 66 29.17 -14.15 22.39
C LYS A 66 29.97 -14.85 21.29
N ASP A 67 29.72 -16.13 21.08
CA ASP A 67 30.43 -16.90 20.07
C ASP A 67 30.07 -16.35 18.69
N PRO A 68 31.01 -15.71 17.96
CA PRO A 68 30.76 -15.21 16.62
C PRO A 68 30.57 -16.35 15.62
N PHE A 69 30.87 -17.59 16.02
CA PHE A 69 30.75 -18.79 15.20
C PHE A 69 29.42 -19.51 15.40
N LEU A 70 28.54 -19.06 16.30
CA LEU A 70 27.23 -19.66 16.56
C LEU A 70 26.09 -18.78 16.04
N HIS A 71 25.19 -19.36 15.27
CA HIS A 71 24.10 -18.65 14.62
C HIS A 71 22.76 -19.36 14.82
N LEU A 72 21.70 -18.56 15.00
CA LEU A 72 20.33 -19.08 15.04
C LEU A 72 19.86 -19.35 13.61
N ILE A 73 19.46 -20.60 13.35
CA ILE A 73 19.02 -21.05 12.01
C ILE A 73 17.54 -21.41 11.94
N SER A 74 16.89 -21.68 13.08
CA SER A 74 15.47 -22.02 13.10
C SER A 74 14.79 -21.54 14.37
N ILE A 75 13.59 -20.97 14.22
CA ILE A 75 12.64 -20.70 15.30
C ILE A 75 11.36 -21.51 15.00
N GLN A 76 10.99 -22.40 15.91
CA GLN A 76 9.89 -23.35 15.80
C GLN A 76 9.02 -23.27 17.05
N LEU A 77 8.04 -22.36 17.05
CA LEU A 77 7.12 -22.13 18.15
C LEU A 77 5.65 -22.12 17.69
N PRO A 78 5.20 -23.14 16.92
CA PRO A 78 3.79 -23.23 16.61
C PRO A 78 2.98 -23.54 17.88
N SER A 79 1.78 -22.97 18.02
CA SER A 79 0.91 -23.24 19.18
C SER A 79 1.55 -22.96 20.55
N ALA A 80 2.43 -21.95 20.62
CA ALA A 80 3.16 -21.60 21.84
C ALA A 80 2.47 -20.50 22.68
N ASN A 81 1.23 -20.13 22.32
CA ASN A 81 0.46 -19.06 22.95
C ASN A 81 1.21 -17.70 22.96
N LEU A 82 2.00 -17.44 21.91
CA LEU A 82 2.71 -16.18 21.74
C LEU A 82 1.72 -15.06 21.45
N SER A 83 1.97 -13.88 22.01
CA SER A 83 1.15 -12.68 21.83
C SER A 83 2.05 -11.46 21.54
N GLY A 84 1.44 -10.30 21.30
CA GLY A 84 2.18 -9.08 20.98
C GLY A 84 2.45 -8.95 19.48
N ILE A 85 3.55 -8.29 19.11
CA ILE A 85 3.90 -8.01 17.70
C ILE A 85 5.13 -8.81 17.26
N LEU A 86 5.29 -8.99 15.94
CA LEU A 86 6.54 -9.46 15.35
C LEU A 86 7.61 -8.36 15.47
N PRO A 87 8.71 -8.58 16.20
CA PRO A 87 9.75 -7.57 16.41
C PRO A 87 10.59 -7.37 15.15
N ARG A 88 11.05 -6.13 14.95
CA ARG A 88 11.88 -5.75 13.78
C ARG A 88 13.26 -6.41 13.81
N GLU A 89 13.72 -6.74 15.01
CA GLU A 89 14.98 -7.42 15.30
C GLU A 89 15.08 -8.80 14.63
N ILE A 90 13.95 -9.38 14.16
CA ILE A 90 13.99 -10.61 13.38
C ILE A 90 14.84 -10.49 12.11
N GLY A 91 14.91 -9.29 11.54
CA GLY A 91 15.76 -8.99 10.39
C GLY A 91 17.26 -9.01 10.69
N GLU A 92 17.67 -9.00 11.96
CA GLU A 92 19.08 -9.11 12.35
C GLU A 92 19.63 -10.54 12.27
N PHE A 93 18.75 -11.55 12.21
CA PHE A 93 19.16 -12.95 12.12
C PHE A 93 19.37 -13.33 10.65
N SER A 94 20.48 -12.89 10.05
CA SER A 94 20.79 -13.12 8.62
C SER A 94 20.93 -14.60 8.23
N ASN A 95 21.21 -15.47 9.21
CA ASN A 95 21.37 -16.92 9.03
C ASN A 95 20.10 -17.71 9.41
N LEU A 96 19.01 -17.03 9.75
CA LEU A 96 17.74 -17.71 10.04
C LEU A 96 17.20 -18.30 8.73
N GLU A 97 17.00 -19.61 8.71
CA GLU A 97 16.50 -20.36 7.56
C GLU A 97 15.01 -20.63 7.68
N SER A 98 14.52 -20.90 8.89
CA SER A 98 13.10 -21.20 9.11
C SER A 98 12.49 -20.47 10.29
N LEU A 99 11.28 -19.95 10.08
CA LEU A 99 10.48 -19.24 11.05
C LEU A 99 9.06 -19.83 11.06
N TYR A 100 8.78 -20.67 12.06
CA TYR A 100 7.46 -21.26 12.27
C TYR A 100 6.84 -20.71 13.55
N LEU A 101 5.89 -19.79 13.40
CA LEU A 101 5.13 -19.14 14.48
C LEU A 101 3.61 -19.31 14.28
N GLY A 102 3.19 -20.31 13.52
CA GLY A 102 1.78 -20.57 13.23
C GLY A 102 0.95 -20.89 14.48
N VAL A 103 -0.36 -20.61 14.43
CA VAL A 103 -1.31 -20.90 15.53
C VAL A 103 -0.88 -20.21 16.83
N ASN A 104 -0.80 -18.88 16.80
CA ASN A 104 -0.51 -18.05 17.97
C ASN A 104 -1.48 -16.85 18.00
N THR A 105 -1.25 -15.89 18.90
CA THR A 105 -2.05 -14.65 19.02
C THR A 105 -1.22 -13.41 18.66
N LEU A 106 -0.23 -13.56 17.77
CA LEU A 106 0.59 -12.46 17.28
C LEU A 106 -0.28 -11.48 16.49
N SER A 107 -0.06 -10.18 16.69
CA SER A 107 -0.86 -9.09 16.17
C SER A 107 0.02 -8.01 15.53
N GLY A 108 -0.60 -6.96 14.99
CA GLY A 108 0.12 -5.90 14.29
C GLY A 108 0.59 -6.33 12.89
N THR A 109 1.55 -5.59 12.33
CA THR A 109 2.03 -5.79 10.95
C THR A 109 3.21 -6.74 10.88
N ILE A 110 3.37 -7.43 9.75
CA ILE A 110 4.64 -8.10 9.41
C ILE A 110 5.72 -7.02 9.20
N PRO A 111 6.82 -7.00 9.97
CA PRO A 111 7.85 -5.97 9.86
C PRO A 111 8.58 -6.09 8.51
N LEU A 112 8.92 -4.95 7.91
CA LEU A 112 9.67 -4.93 6.65
C LEU A 112 11.07 -5.56 6.81
N GLU A 113 11.61 -5.53 8.02
CA GLU A 113 12.92 -6.07 8.37
C GLU A 113 12.98 -7.59 8.22
N LEU A 114 11.85 -8.30 8.22
CA LEU A 114 11.80 -9.74 7.92
C LEU A 114 12.46 -10.05 6.57
N GLY A 115 12.27 -9.15 5.58
CA GLY A 115 12.90 -9.24 4.26
C GLY A 115 14.42 -9.04 4.24
N TYR A 116 15.05 -8.77 5.39
CA TYR A 116 16.51 -8.65 5.52
C TYR A 116 17.18 -9.94 6.02
N SER A 117 16.40 -10.91 6.49
CA SER A 117 16.91 -12.23 6.87
C SER A 117 17.11 -13.09 5.62
N SER A 118 18.19 -12.82 4.90
CA SER A 118 18.45 -13.32 3.55
C SER A 118 18.56 -14.85 3.41
N SER A 119 18.67 -15.58 4.53
CA SER A 119 18.74 -17.04 4.53
C SER A 119 17.38 -17.72 4.66
N LEU A 120 16.30 -16.97 4.92
CA LEU A 120 14.97 -17.53 5.12
C LEU A 120 14.50 -18.30 3.88
N SER A 121 14.20 -19.57 4.09
CA SER A 121 13.55 -20.48 3.15
C SER A 121 12.10 -20.73 3.52
N ASP A 122 11.79 -20.82 4.81
CA ASP A 122 10.47 -21.25 5.28
C ASP A 122 9.90 -20.23 6.28
N VAL A 123 8.76 -19.64 5.93
CA VAL A 123 8.05 -18.70 6.79
C VAL A 123 6.62 -19.18 6.98
N ASP A 124 6.25 -19.49 8.21
CA ASP A 124 4.89 -19.83 8.62
C ASP A 124 4.45 -18.92 9.75
N LEU A 125 3.54 -18.00 9.42
CA LEU A 125 2.88 -17.09 10.35
C LEU A 125 1.35 -17.32 10.33
N SER A 126 0.91 -18.50 9.88
CA SER A 126 -0.50 -18.84 9.75
C SER A 126 -1.26 -18.78 11.08
N HIS A 127 -2.58 -18.63 11.03
CA HIS A 127 -3.47 -18.65 12.20
C HIS A 127 -2.97 -17.72 13.33
N ASN A 128 -2.87 -16.44 13.03
CA ASN A 128 -2.53 -15.37 13.96
C ASN A 128 -3.52 -14.19 13.78
N LEU A 129 -3.26 -13.07 14.45
CA LEU A 129 -4.03 -11.82 14.35
C LEU A 129 -3.26 -10.73 13.59
N LEU A 130 -2.36 -11.12 12.68
CA LEU A 130 -1.55 -10.17 11.91
C LEU A 130 -2.44 -9.36 10.95
N SER A 131 -2.12 -8.09 10.76
CA SER A 131 -2.92 -7.14 9.96
C SER A 131 -2.05 -6.19 9.15
N GLY A 132 -2.67 -5.31 8.36
CA GLY A 132 -1.98 -4.42 7.44
C GLY A 132 -1.54 -5.11 6.16
N SER A 133 -0.74 -4.42 5.35
CA SER A 133 -0.25 -4.94 4.06
C SER A 133 0.98 -5.83 4.22
N LEU A 134 1.11 -6.82 3.35
CA LEU A 134 2.37 -7.56 3.20
C LEU A 134 3.47 -6.59 2.75
N PRO A 135 4.64 -6.51 3.42
CA PRO A 135 5.69 -5.58 3.02
C PRO A 135 6.38 -6.06 1.75
N THR A 136 6.68 -5.13 0.83
CA THR A 136 7.39 -5.41 -0.44
C THR A 136 8.74 -6.10 -0.23
N SER A 137 9.39 -5.86 0.91
CA SER A 137 10.69 -6.48 1.25
C SER A 137 10.63 -8.00 1.40
N ILE A 138 9.45 -8.61 1.55
CA ILE A 138 9.32 -10.07 1.58
C ILE A 138 9.91 -10.72 0.32
N TRP A 139 9.83 -10.02 -0.82
CA TRP A 139 10.36 -10.49 -2.09
C TRP A 139 11.89 -10.40 -2.21
N ASN A 140 12.57 -9.78 -1.26
CA ASN A 140 14.03 -9.86 -1.18
C ASN A 140 14.51 -11.30 -0.86
N LEU A 141 13.64 -12.11 -0.27
CA LEU A 141 13.92 -13.50 0.10
C LEU A 141 13.80 -14.47 -1.09
N CYS A 142 13.33 -13.98 -2.24
CA CYS A 142 13.04 -14.76 -3.46
C CYS A 142 14.16 -15.72 -3.91
N GLY A 143 15.42 -15.39 -3.62
CA GLY A 143 16.57 -16.24 -3.96
C GLY A 143 16.71 -17.52 -3.11
N ARG A 144 15.93 -17.66 -2.03
CA ARG A 144 15.95 -18.84 -1.13
C ARG A 144 14.59 -19.27 -0.60
N LEU A 145 13.58 -18.40 -0.67
CA LEU A 145 12.25 -18.66 -0.14
C LEU A 145 11.60 -19.85 -0.84
N VAL A 146 11.24 -20.87 -0.07
CA VAL A 146 10.60 -22.12 -0.49
C VAL A 146 9.13 -22.14 -0.12
N SER A 147 8.79 -21.63 1.06
CA SER A 147 7.43 -21.65 1.59
C SER A 147 7.07 -20.36 2.33
N LEU A 148 5.91 -19.79 1.99
CA LEU A 148 5.32 -18.66 2.68
C LEU A 148 3.86 -19.00 3.02
N ARG A 149 3.60 -19.24 4.29
CA ARG A 149 2.26 -19.53 4.83
C ARG A 149 1.82 -18.40 5.74
N LEU A 150 0.81 -17.65 5.32
CA LEU A 150 0.24 -16.51 6.04
C LEU A 150 -1.27 -16.65 6.25
N HIS A 151 -1.84 -17.83 5.97
CA HIS A 151 -3.28 -18.03 5.99
C HIS A 151 -3.90 -17.85 7.37
N GLY A 152 -5.18 -17.46 7.43
CA GLY A 152 -5.89 -17.30 8.69
C GLY A 152 -5.38 -16.11 9.51
N ASN A 153 -5.22 -14.96 8.86
CA ASN A 153 -4.84 -13.69 9.48
C ASN A 153 -5.82 -12.58 9.03
N SER A 154 -5.54 -11.33 9.40
CA SER A 154 -6.28 -10.13 8.97
C SER A 154 -5.44 -9.25 8.01
N LEU A 155 -4.56 -9.86 7.21
CA LEU A 155 -3.72 -9.13 6.25
C LEU A 155 -4.58 -8.55 5.12
N SER A 156 -4.20 -7.39 4.60
CA SER A 156 -5.05 -6.58 3.71
C SER A 156 -4.27 -5.86 2.61
N GLY A 157 -4.99 -5.21 1.70
CA GLY A 157 -4.40 -4.49 0.57
C GLY A 157 -3.99 -5.42 -0.57
N SER A 158 -3.41 -4.86 -1.64
CA SER A 158 -2.88 -5.65 -2.75
C SER A 158 -1.56 -6.32 -2.38
N LEU A 159 -1.29 -7.48 -2.97
CA LEU A 159 0.06 -8.06 -2.90
C LEU A 159 1.03 -7.08 -3.57
N PRO A 160 2.13 -6.71 -2.90
CA PRO A 160 3.14 -5.85 -3.51
C PRO A 160 3.90 -6.62 -4.58
N ASP A 161 4.24 -5.96 -5.69
CA ASP A 161 5.14 -6.55 -6.68
C ASP A 161 6.58 -6.59 -6.15
N PRO A 162 7.42 -7.56 -6.58
CA PRO A 162 8.85 -7.52 -6.29
C PRO A 162 9.50 -6.22 -6.76
N ALA A 163 10.35 -5.63 -5.92
CA ALA A 163 11.04 -4.37 -6.26
C ALA A 163 11.97 -4.50 -7.48
N LEU A 164 12.48 -5.71 -7.74
CA LEU A 164 13.18 -6.04 -8.97
C LEU A 164 12.16 -6.62 -9.97
N PRO A 165 11.93 -5.94 -11.11
CA PRO A 165 10.93 -6.38 -12.08
C PRO A 165 11.17 -7.83 -12.52
N ASP A 166 12.41 -8.28 -12.65
CA ASP A 166 12.77 -9.63 -13.12
C ASP A 166 13.11 -10.62 -12.00
N ALA A 167 12.58 -10.42 -10.79
CA ALA A 167 12.78 -11.39 -9.71
C ALA A 167 12.17 -12.75 -10.08
N ILE A 168 13.00 -13.80 -10.16
CA ILE A 168 12.59 -15.18 -10.41
C ILE A 168 12.84 -15.99 -9.15
N CYS A 169 11.79 -16.34 -8.42
CA CYS A 169 11.89 -17.18 -7.23
C CYS A 169 11.85 -18.64 -7.67
N LYS A 170 13.00 -19.15 -8.12
CA LYS A 170 13.10 -20.50 -8.72
C LYS A 170 12.77 -21.60 -7.74
N ASP A 171 13.14 -21.41 -6.48
CA ASP A 171 12.97 -22.39 -5.42
C ASP A 171 11.67 -22.18 -4.64
N PHE A 172 10.77 -21.30 -5.09
CA PHE A 172 9.56 -20.97 -4.35
C PHE A 172 8.41 -21.90 -4.75
N HIS A 173 8.03 -22.79 -3.84
CA HIS A 173 7.13 -23.91 -4.12
C HIS A 173 5.73 -23.72 -3.51
N PHE A 174 5.61 -23.06 -2.35
CA PHE A 174 4.36 -23.00 -1.59
C PHE A 174 4.01 -21.56 -1.20
N ILE A 175 2.88 -21.06 -1.71
CA ILE A 175 2.27 -19.78 -1.32
C ILE A 175 0.88 -20.06 -0.77
N ASP A 176 0.68 -19.77 0.51
CA ASP A 176 -0.63 -19.86 1.15
C ASP A 176 -0.98 -18.53 1.83
N LEU A 177 -1.92 -17.81 1.21
CA LEU A 177 -2.42 -16.51 1.66
C LEU A 177 -3.92 -16.58 1.99
N GLY A 178 -4.47 -17.79 2.10
CA GLY A 178 -5.91 -17.98 2.26
C GLY A 178 -6.46 -17.37 3.55
N GLN A 179 -7.78 -17.16 3.63
CA GLN A 179 -8.46 -16.66 4.84
C GLN A 179 -7.82 -15.36 5.37
N ASN A 180 -7.76 -14.34 4.52
CA ASN A 180 -7.28 -13.01 4.82
C ASN A 180 -8.23 -11.97 4.21
N THR A 181 -7.82 -10.71 4.18
CA THR A 181 -8.55 -9.60 3.55
C THR A 181 -7.75 -8.94 2.43
N PHE A 182 -6.90 -9.70 1.73
CA PHE A 182 -6.16 -9.20 0.58
C PHE A 182 -7.11 -8.79 -0.54
N SER A 183 -6.79 -7.73 -1.28
CA SER A 183 -7.63 -7.14 -2.32
C SER A 183 -6.82 -6.79 -3.58
N GLY A 184 -7.45 -6.15 -4.56
CA GLY A 184 -6.82 -5.84 -5.84
C GLY A 184 -6.98 -6.97 -6.86
N ASN A 185 -6.14 -6.96 -7.90
CA ASN A 185 -6.21 -7.97 -8.96
C ASN A 185 -5.42 -9.23 -8.60
N PHE A 186 -5.55 -10.28 -9.42
CA PHE A 186 -4.64 -11.42 -9.36
C PHE A 186 -3.16 -10.95 -9.46
N PRO A 187 -2.27 -11.41 -8.57
CA PRO A 187 -0.85 -11.05 -8.57
C PRO A 187 -0.09 -11.72 -9.73
N GLU A 188 -0.15 -11.13 -10.92
CA GLU A 188 0.36 -11.74 -12.15
C GLU A 188 1.87 -12.05 -12.09
N PHE A 189 2.66 -11.33 -11.29
CA PHE A 189 4.08 -11.60 -11.11
C PHE A 189 4.37 -13.03 -10.60
N ILE A 190 3.43 -13.66 -9.88
CA ILE A 190 3.55 -15.03 -9.35
C ILE A 190 3.64 -16.06 -10.49
N THR A 191 3.07 -15.76 -11.67
CA THR A 191 3.11 -16.64 -12.84
C THR A 191 4.52 -16.87 -13.40
N ARG A 192 5.51 -16.10 -12.91
CA ARG A 192 6.93 -16.24 -13.25
C ARG A 192 7.69 -17.16 -12.30
N PHE A 193 7.07 -17.59 -11.21
CA PHE A 193 7.66 -18.53 -10.25
C PHE A 193 7.42 -19.95 -10.75
N HIS A 194 8.18 -20.38 -11.76
CA HIS A 194 7.97 -21.67 -12.41
C HIS A 194 8.16 -22.91 -11.51
N GLY A 195 8.76 -22.74 -10.33
CA GLY A 195 8.86 -23.77 -9.29
C GLY A 195 7.60 -23.90 -8.42
N LEU A 196 6.61 -23.03 -8.57
CA LEU A 196 5.43 -23.01 -7.72
C LEU A 196 4.57 -24.26 -7.91
N GLN A 197 4.30 -24.95 -6.81
CA GLN A 197 3.52 -26.19 -6.75
C GLN A 197 2.16 -25.95 -6.08
N GLU A 198 2.09 -25.09 -5.06
CA GLU A 198 0.86 -24.84 -4.31
C GLU A 198 0.60 -23.33 -4.22
N LEU A 199 -0.59 -22.92 -4.66
CA LEU A 199 -1.07 -21.56 -4.57
C LEU A 199 -2.47 -21.53 -3.95
N ASP A 200 -2.58 -21.04 -2.73
CA ASP A 200 -3.85 -20.76 -2.06
C ASP A 200 -4.04 -19.25 -1.86
N LEU A 201 -5.05 -18.70 -2.55
CA LEU A 201 -5.52 -17.32 -2.42
C LEU A 201 -6.97 -17.29 -1.90
N GLY A 202 -7.52 -18.43 -1.47
CA GLY A 202 -8.93 -18.59 -1.18
C GLY A 202 -9.40 -17.75 0.02
N ASN A 203 -10.67 -17.39 0.08
CA ASN A 203 -11.24 -16.58 1.16
C ASN A 203 -10.50 -15.23 1.34
N ASN A 204 -10.51 -14.42 0.28
CA ASN A 204 -9.95 -13.07 0.23
C ASN A 204 -10.91 -12.14 -0.55
N MET A 205 -10.45 -10.95 -0.92
CA MET A 205 -11.18 -9.96 -1.72
C MET A 205 -10.48 -9.67 -3.06
N PHE A 206 -9.73 -10.63 -3.62
CA PHE A 206 -9.14 -10.47 -4.95
C PHE A 206 -10.23 -10.34 -6.01
N SER A 207 -9.94 -9.58 -7.07
CA SER A 207 -10.91 -9.22 -8.10
C SER A 207 -10.29 -9.23 -9.49
N GLY A 208 -11.12 -8.98 -10.50
CA GLY A 208 -10.69 -8.98 -11.90
C GLY A 208 -10.47 -10.39 -12.46
N PRO A 209 -9.92 -10.48 -13.69
CA PRO A 209 -9.70 -11.75 -14.36
C PRO A 209 -8.55 -12.54 -13.76
N ILE A 210 -8.68 -13.87 -13.79
CA ILE A 210 -7.57 -14.79 -13.57
C ILE A 210 -6.76 -14.82 -14.88
N PRO A 211 -5.44 -14.52 -14.86
CA PRO A 211 -4.67 -14.38 -16.10
C PRO A 211 -4.36 -15.74 -16.73
N GLU A 212 -4.35 -15.82 -18.07
CA GLU A 212 -4.04 -17.06 -18.81
C GLU A 212 -2.65 -17.61 -18.47
N SER A 213 -1.71 -16.74 -18.11
CA SER A 213 -0.34 -17.08 -17.73
C SER A 213 -0.24 -18.02 -16.53
N ILE A 214 -1.28 -18.12 -15.68
CA ILE A 214 -1.34 -19.11 -14.59
C ILE A 214 -1.28 -20.56 -15.11
N THR A 215 -1.75 -20.80 -16.34
CA THR A 215 -1.74 -22.14 -16.97
C THR A 215 -0.32 -22.63 -17.26
N GLY A 216 0.65 -21.71 -17.37
CA GLY A 216 2.06 -22.05 -17.55
C GLY A 216 2.75 -22.57 -16.29
N LEU A 217 2.10 -22.48 -15.12
CA LEU A 217 2.62 -23.03 -13.87
C LEU A 217 2.26 -24.51 -13.72
N LYS A 218 3.21 -25.31 -13.23
CA LYS A 218 3.01 -26.74 -12.93
C LYS A 218 2.44 -26.94 -11.52
N LEU A 219 1.37 -26.22 -11.20
CA LEU A 219 0.71 -26.29 -9.90
C LEU A 219 0.15 -27.70 -9.64
N GLU A 220 0.40 -28.26 -8.47
CA GLU A 220 -0.23 -29.47 -7.94
C GLU A 220 -1.53 -29.13 -7.21
N LYS A 221 -1.58 -27.97 -6.55
CA LYS A 221 -2.75 -27.48 -5.82
C LYS A 221 -3.00 -26.01 -6.11
N LEU A 222 -4.27 -25.69 -6.31
CA LEU A 222 -4.75 -24.34 -6.54
C LEU A 222 -6.02 -24.13 -5.72
N ASN A 223 -6.13 -22.99 -5.04
CA ASN A 223 -7.36 -22.56 -4.40
C ASN A 223 -7.58 -21.07 -4.65
N LEU A 224 -8.62 -20.73 -5.42
CA LEU A 224 -9.03 -19.36 -5.74
C LEU A 224 -10.45 -19.07 -5.23
N SER A 225 -10.97 -19.95 -4.36
CA SER A 225 -12.36 -19.90 -3.91
C SER A 225 -12.63 -18.66 -3.06
N ARG A 226 -13.89 -18.26 -2.96
CA ARG A 226 -14.40 -17.22 -2.05
C ARG A 226 -13.60 -15.93 -2.19
N ASN A 227 -13.57 -15.43 -3.42
CA ASN A 227 -13.00 -14.15 -3.82
C ASN A 227 -14.03 -13.40 -4.67
N ASN A 228 -13.61 -12.31 -5.31
CA ASN A 228 -14.40 -11.51 -6.24
C ASN A 228 -13.82 -11.57 -7.68
N PHE A 229 -13.19 -12.68 -8.06
CA PHE A 229 -12.67 -12.88 -9.41
C PHE A 229 -13.80 -12.85 -10.44
N SER A 230 -13.48 -12.42 -11.66
CA SER A 230 -14.44 -12.23 -12.74
C SER A 230 -13.91 -12.68 -14.09
N GLY A 231 -14.77 -12.73 -15.10
CA GLY A 231 -14.39 -13.08 -16.47
C GLY A 231 -14.39 -14.59 -16.72
N VAL A 232 -13.70 -14.99 -17.78
CA VAL A 232 -13.64 -16.37 -18.25
C VAL A 232 -12.45 -17.08 -17.60
N LEU A 233 -12.66 -18.29 -17.11
CA LEU A 233 -11.60 -19.14 -16.58
C LEU A 233 -10.53 -19.44 -17.66
N PRO A 234 -9.24 -19.37 -17.31
CA PRO A 234 -8.17 -19.88 -18.15
C PRO A 234 -8.34 -21.35 -18.50
N LYS A 235 -7.81 -21.76 -19.66
CA LYS A 235 -7.89 -23.15 -20.10
C LYS A 235 -6.80 -23.98 -19.44
N PHE A 236 -7.07 -24.43 -18.22
CA PHE A 236 -6.26 -25.46 -17.58
C PHE A 236 -6.30 -26.76 -18.38
N GLU A 237 -5.24 -27.57 -18.29
CA GLU A 237 -5.27 -28.94 -18.82
C GLU A 237 -6.49 -29.69 -18.26
N GLU A 238 -7.22 -30.39 -19.13
CA GLU A 238 -8.57 -30.87 -18.84
C GLU A 238 -8.66 -31.61 -17.50
N SER A 239 -9.60 -31.20 -16.65
CA SER A 239 -9.92 -31.81 -15.35
C SER A 239 -8.83 -31.69 -14.25
N LYS A 240 -7.82 -30.84 -14.42
CA LYS A 240 -6.76 -30.68 -13.40
C LYS A 240 -7.27 -30.14 -12.05
N PHE A 241 -8.21 -29.20 -12.08
CA PHE A 241 -8.76 -28.55 -10.88
C PHE A 241 -10.29 -28.65 -10.87
N GLY A 242 -10.86 -29.06 -9.74
CA GLY A 242 -12.31 -29.21 -9.55
C GLY A 242 -13.03 -27.88 -9.34
N LEU A 243 -14.36 -27.96 -9.21
CA LEU A 243 -15.24 -26.80 -9.01
C LEU A 243 -14.96 -26.05 -7.71
N GLU A 244 -14.54 -26.78 -6.67
CA GLU A 244 -14.23 -26.27 -5.34
C GLU A 244 -13.15 -25.18 -5.36
N VAL A 245 -12.20 -25.26 -6.30
CA VAL A 245 -11.11 -24.29 -6.47
C VAL A 245 -11.62 -22.90 -6.79
N PHE A 246 -12.80 -22.78 -7.42
CA PHE A 246 -13.34 -21.51 -7.90
C PHE A 246 -14.66 -21.10 -7.23
N GLU A 247 -15.17 -21.92 -6.30
CA GLU A 247 -16.42 -21.69 -5.58
C GLU A 247 -16.46 -20.28 -4.97
N GLY A 248 -17.61 -19.62 -4.91
CA GLY A 248 -17.75 -18.33 -4.23
C GLY A 248 -17.33 -17.09 -5.04
N ASN A 249 -16.91 -17.24 -6.31
CA ASN A 249 -16.68 -16.14 -7.26
C ASN A 249 -17.88 -15.89 -8.22
N SER A 250 -19.00 -16.57 -7.99
CA SER A 250 -20.23 -16.45 -8.80
C SER A 250 -20.96 -15.12 -8.50
N PRO A 251 -21.63 -14.48 -9.48
CA PRO A 251 -21.81 -14.88 -10.88
C PRO A 251 -20.70 -14.40 -11.83
N SER A 252 -19.75 -13.60 -11.33
CA SER A 252 -18.81 -12.86 -12.16
C SER A 252 -17.77 -13.73 -12.87
N LEU A 253 -17.41 -14.88 -12.29
CA LEU A 253 -16.52 -15.87 -12.89
C LEU A 253 -17.32 -16.98 -13.60
N CYS A 254 -16.92 -17.33 -14.83
CA CYS A 254 -17.56 -18.34 -15.66
C CYS A 254 -16.53 -19.10 -16.52
N GLY A 255 -16.96 -20.15 -17.23
CA GLY A 255 -16.09 -21.04 -18.01
C GLY A 255 -15.92 -22.40 -17.34
N GLN A 256 -15.56 -23.44 -18.09
CA GLN A 256 -15.43 -24.79 -17.53
C GLN A 256 -14.29 -24.84 -16.48
N PRO A 257 -14.48 -25.53 -15.34
CA PRO A 257 -15.57 -26.45 -15.03
C PRO A 257 -16.87 -25.80 -14.53
N LEU A 258 -16.90 -24.49 -14.28
CA LEU A 258 -18.10 -23.74 -13.87
C LEU A 258 -19.14 -23.65 -15.01
N ARG A 259 -20.16 -22.81 -14.80
CA ARG A 259 -21.20 -22.52 -15.81
C ARG A 259 -20.61 -21.93 -17.09
N SER A 260 -21.22 -22.25 -18.24
CA SER A 260 -20.91 -21.56 -19.50
C SER A 260 -21.10 -20.05 -19.34
N CYS A 261 -20.25 -19.28 -20.01
CA CYS A 261 -20.33 -17.83 -20.04
C CYS A 261 -21.50 -17.30 -20.89
N ASP A 262 -22.33 -18.17 -21.47
CA ASP A 262 -23.51 -17.81 -22.31
C ASP A 262 -24.69 -17.20 -21.53
N GLY A 263 -24.46 -16.74 -20.30
CA GLY A 263 -25.51 -16.38 -19.35
C GLY A 263 -25.29 -15.06 -18.62
N SER A 264 -25.03 -13.97 -19.33
CA SER A 264 -25.53 -12.64 -18.94
C SER A 264 -25.71 -11.76 -20.17
N SER A 265 -26.92 -11.26 -20.33
CA SER A 265 -27.26 -10.17 -21.21
C SER A 265 -26.43 -8.94 -20.82
N VAL A 266 -25.24 -8.81 -21.39
CA VAL A 266 -24.65 -7.49 -21.58
C VAL A 266 -25.62 -6.79 -22.50
N LEU A 267 -26.43 -5.88 -21.93
CA LEU A 267 -27.20 -4.93 -22.73
C LEU A 267 -26.24 -4.39 -23.78
N SER A 268 -26.60 -4.56 -25.06
CA SER A 268 -25.84 -4.02 -26.18
C SER A 268 -25.39 -2.60 -25.83
N SER A 269 -24.19 -2.19 -26.25
CA SER A 269 -23.73 -0.82 -26.10
C SER A 269 -24.77 0.21 -26.58
N GLY A 270 -25.63 -0.17 -27.55
CA GLY A 270 -26.79 0.60 -27.98
C GLY A 270 -27.95 0.65 -26.97
N ALA A 271 -28.20 -0.42 -26.21
CA ALA A 271 -29.22 -0.45 -25.16
C ALA A 271 -28.78 0.31 -23.90
N ILE A 272 -27.48 0.26 -23.55
CA ILE A 272 -26.91 1.11 -22.49
C ILE A 272 -26.96 2.58 -22.91
N ALA A 273 -26.58 2.89 -24.15
CA ALA A 273 -26.73 4.24 -24.70
C ALA A 273 -28.19 4.71 -24.69
N GLY A 274 -29.14 3.83 -25.04
CA GLY A 274 -30.58 4.13 -25.01
C GLY A 274 -31.10 4.44 -23.59
N ILE A 275 -30.68 3.68 -22.57
CA ILE A 275 -31.05 3.93 -21.18
C ILE A 275 -30.44 5.24 -20.67
N VAL A 276 -29.17 5.50 -20.96
CA VAL A 276 -28.49 6.74 -20.55
C VAL A 276 -29.11 7.95 -21.25
N ILE A 277 -29.38 7.88 -22.55
CA ILE A 277 -30.07 8.95 -23.30
C ILE A 277 -31.49 9.16 -22.75
N GLY A 278 -32.23 8.08 -22.45
CA GLY A 278 -33.56 8.15 -21.85
C GLY A 278 -33.57 8.83 -20.48
N LEU A 279 -32.62 8.47 -19.60
CA LEU A 279 -32.48 9.09 -18.29
C LEU A 279 -32.01 10.56 -18.37
N MET A 280 -31.08 10.86 -19.27
CA MET A 280 -30.58 12.23 -19.47
C MET A 280 -31.66 13.14 -20.05
N THR A 281 -32.42 12.67 -21.04
CA THR A 281 -33.55 13.42 -21.60
C THR A 281 -34.66 13.61 -20.56
N GLY A 282 -34.99 12.59 -19.78
CA GLY A 282 -35.95 12.68 -18.68
C GLY A 282 -35.52 13.69 -17.61
N ALA A 283 -34.25 13.69 -17.21
CA ALA A 283 -33.70 14.64 -16.26
C ALA A 283 -33.73 16.08 -16.79
N VAL A 284 -33.39 16.29 -18.06
CA VAL A 284 -33.45 17.61 -18.70
C VAL A 284 -34.89 18.14 -18.74
N VAL A 285 -35.86 17.30 -19.12
CA VAL A 285 -37.29 17.69 -19.13
C VAL A 285 -37.76 18.03 -17.72
N LEU A 286 -37.38 17.25 -16.71
CA LEU A 286 -37.75 17.51 -15.32
C LEU A 286 -37.16 18.84 -14.83
N VAL A 287 -35.88 19.12 -15.14
CA VAL A 287 -35.21 20.38 -14.80
C VAL A 287 -35.86 21.56 -15.52
N SER A 288 -36.21 21.43 -16.80
CA SER A 288 -36.91 22.48 -17.54
C SER A 288 -38.31 22.78 -16.97
N LEU A 289 -39.06 21.76 -16.56
CA LEU A 289 -40.37 21.92 -15.90
C LEU A 289 -40.24 22.57 -14.52
N LEU A 290 -39.22 22.18 -13.74
CA LEU A 290 -38.94 22.80 -12.44
C LEU A 290 -38.55 24.27 -12.59
N ILE A 291 -37.68 24.61 -13.54
CA ILE A 291 -37.32 26.01 -13.84
C ILE A 291 -38.57 26.81 -14.25
N GLY A 292 -39.42 26.26 -15.12
CA GLY A 292 -40.68 26.89 -15.51
C GLY A 292 -41.65 27.09 -14.33
N TYR A 293 -41.76 26.09 -13.45
CA TYR A 293 -42.58 26.18 -12.24
C TYR A 293 -42.06 27.25 -11.27
N PHE A 294 -40.75 27.31 -11.02
CA PHE A 294 -40.15 28.31 -10.13
C PHE A 294 -40.22 29.72 -10.71
N GLN A 295 -40.03 29.90 -12.02
CA GLN A 295 -40.21 31.20 -12.68
C GLN A 295 -41.68 31.65 -12.68
N GLY A 296 -42.62 30.71 -12.85
CA GLY A 296 -44.06 30.96 -12.75
C GLY A 296 -44.51 31.30 -11.32
N LYS A 297 -43.91 30.68 -10.31
CA LYS A 297 -44.16 30.97 -8.89
C LYS A 297 -43.55 32.32 -8.46
N LYS A 298 -42.38 32.67 -9.01
CA LYS A 298 -41.73 33.98 -8.78
C LYS A 298 -42.47 35.15 -9.46
N ARG A 299 -43.28 34.87 -10.49
CA ARG A 299 -44.17 35.85 -11.12
C ARG A 299 -45.52 36.02 -10.40
N LYS A 300 -45.85 35.16 -9.43
CA LYS A 300 -47.10 35.21 -8.66
C LYS A 300 -46.95 35.75 -7.24
N ASN A 301 -45.72 35.95 -6.75
CA ASN A 301 -45.42 36.42 -5.40
C ASN A 301 -44.61 37.73 -5.42
N VAL A 302 -44.90 38.64 -6.35
CA VAL A 302 -44.45 40.04 -6.24
C VAL A 302 -45.69 40.86 -6.00
N ASP A 303 -46.11 40.88 -4.73
CA ASP A 303 -46.77 41.98 -4.04
C ASP A 303 -46.76 41.59 -2.55
N GLU A 304 -46.46 42.57 -1.70
CA GLU A 304 -46.36 42.56 -0.24
C GLU A 304 -44.95 42.42 0.36
N GLU A 305 -44.53 43.57 0.89
CA GLU A 305 -43.38 43.92 1.71
C GLU A 305 -43.42 43.20 3.08
N GLU A 306 -42.26 42.98 3.70
CA GLU A 306 -41.87 43.70 4.94
C GLU A 306 -40.54 43.17 5.50
N GLU A 307 -39.82 44.14 6.06
CA GLU A 307 -38.50 44.10 6.68
C GLU A 307 -38.43 43.22 7.92
N PHE A 308 -37.25 42.68 8.21
CA PHE A 308 -36.69 42.67 9.57
C PHE A 308 -35.15 42.80 9.47
N GLU A 309 -34.69 44.01 9.81
CA GLU A 309 -33.42 44.35 10.47
C GLU A 309 -33.11 43.36 11.62
N GLU A 310 -31.91 43.15 12.14
CA GLU A 310 -30.66 43.91 12.17
C GLU A 310 -29.57 42.97 12.73
N GLY A 311 -28.30 43.28 12.48
CA GLY A 311 -27.17 42.57 13.06
C GLY A 311 -25.87 42.96 12.37
N GLU A 312 -25.60 44.26 12.34
CA GLU A 312 -24.35 44.87 11.89
C GLU A 312 -23.17 44.38 12.75
N ASP A 313 -22.08 44.04 12.08
CA ASP A 313 -20.83 44.78 12.25
C ASP A 313 -19.91 44.52 11.05
N ASP A 314 -19.62 45.63 10.37
CA ASP A 314 -18.71 45.91 9.26
C ASP A 314 -17.29 45.31 9.44
N GLU A 315 -16.46 45.06 8.42
CA GLU A 315 -16.21 45.84 7.19
C GLU A 315 -15.82 44.94 5.99
N GLY A 316 -16.26 45.35 4.80
CA GLY A 316 -15.54 45.09 3.55
C GLY A 316 -16.34 44.43 2.42
N GLY A 317 -17.29 45.17 1.86
CA GLY A 317 -18.14 44.76 0.74
C GLY A 317 -17.42 44.41 -0.57
N GLY A 318 -18.12 43.64 -1.42
CA GLY A 318 -17.67 43.32 -2.78
C GLY A 318 -18.52 42.27 -3.50
N VAL A 319 -19.66 42.72 -4.03
CA VAL A 319 -20.30 42.34 -5.30
C VAL A 319 -19.63 41.21 -6.12
N GLY A 320 -20.38 40.15 -6.45
CA GLY A 320 -20.20 39.33 -7.66
C GLY A 320 -18.78 38.84 -8.03
N GLY A 321 -18.08 38.14 -7.15
CA GLY A 321 -16.67 37.79 -7.37
C GLY A 321 -16.37 36.68 -8.40
N GLU A 322 -15.40 36.91 -9.27
CA GLU A 322 -14.62 35.89 -9.98
C GLU A 322 -13.94 34.91 -8.99
N GLY A 323 -13.51 33.74 -9.47
CA GLY A 323 -12.86 32.75 -8.61
C GLY A 323 -11.68 33.35 -7.82
N LYS A 324 -11.39 32.83 -6.63
CA LYS A 324 -10.41 33.44 -5.72
C LYS A 324 -9.02 32.87 -5.94
N LEU A 325 -8.08 33.73 -6.34
CA LEU A 325 -6.65 33.43 -6.38
C LEU A 325 -5.98 33.94 -5.10
N VAL A 326 -5.23 33.06 -4.43
CA VAL A 326 -4.44 33.37 -3.23
C VAL A 326 -2.97 33.24 -3.59
N LEU A 327 -2.22 34.33 -3.49
CA LEU A 327 -0.80 34.38 -3.84
C LEU A 327 0.08 34.14 -2.61
N PHE A 328 1.21 33.49 -2.83
CA PHE A 328 2.27 33.27 -1.86
C PHE A 328 3.60 33.80 -2.41
N GLN A 329 4.61 33.88 -1.54
CA GLN A 329 5.90 34.47 -1.90
C GLN A 329 6.51 33.82 -3.17
N GLY A 330 6.85 34.66 -4.15
CA GLY A 330 7.36 34.31 -5.48
C GLY A 330 6.28 33.99 -6.53
N GLY A 331 5.00 34.11 -6.19
CA GLY A 331 3.87 34.00 -7.12
C GLY A 331 3.23 35.35 -7.45
N GLU A 332 3.84 36.48 -7.09
CA GLU A 332 3.26 37.83 -7.18
C GLU A 332 2.97 38.28 -8.61
N HIS A 333 3.63 37.64 -9.59
CA HIS A 333 3.46 37.89 -11.02
C HIS A 333 2.26 37.15 -11.63
N LEU A 334 1.63 36.23 -10.89
CA LEU A 334 0.53 35.41 -11.40
C LEU A 334 -0.80 36.15 -11.28
N THR A 335 -1.48 36.35 -12.40
CA THR A 335 -2.86 36.85 -12.40
C THR A 335 -3.88 35.71 -12.54
N LEU A 336 -5.13 35.99 -12.16
CA LEU A 336 -6.22 35.03 -12.33
C LEU A 336 -6.45 34.70 -13.81
N GLU A 337 -6.36 35.70 -14.68
CA GLU A 337 -6.50 35.54 -16.12
C GLU A 337 -5.41 34.64 -16.70
N ASP A 338 -4.16 34.81 -16.27
CA ASP A 338 -3.03 33.97 -16.71
C ASP A 338 -3.25 32.49 -16.35
N VAL A 339 -3.75 32.22 -15.14
CA VAL A 339 -4.01 30.85 -14.66
C VAL A 339 -5.18 30.21 -15.41
N LEU A 340 -6.24 30.97 -15.71
CA LEU A 340 -7.44 30.46 -16.38
C LEU A 340 -7.29 30.31 -17.90
N ASN A 341 -6.54 31.20 -18.54
CA ASN A 341 -6.29 31.17 -19.99
C ASN A 341 -5.11 30.26 -20.36
N ALA A 342 -4.33 29.81 -19.39
CA ALA A 342 -3.22 28.91 -19.62
C ALA A 342 -3.70 27.59 -20.26
N THR A 343 -3.21 27.32 -21.46
CA THR A 343 -3.40 26.02 -22.11
C THR A 343 -2.39 25.03 -21.56
N GLY A 344 -2.85 23.85 -21.12
CA GLY A 344 -2.00 22.91 -20.38
C GLY A 344 -1.83 21.55 -21.07
N GLN A 345 -0.61 21.03 -21.07
CA GLN A 345 -0.37 19.61 -21.33
C GLN A 345 -0.51 18.81 -20.03
N VAL A 346 -1.26 17.70 -20.04
CA VAL A 346 -1.32 16.79 -18.88
C VAL A 346 0.05 16.15 -18.67
N MET A 347 0.62 16.36 -17.50
CA MET A 347 1.90 15.75 -17.10
C MET A 347 1.69 14.43 -16.37
N GLU A 348 0.73 14.41 -15.44
CA GLU A 348 0.53 13.28 -14.54
C GLU A 348 -0.92 13.23 -14.04
N LYS A 349 -1.47 12.03 -13.90
CA LYS A 349 -2.73 11.77 -13.20
C LYS A 349 -2.45 10.91 -11.98
N THR A 350 -2.75 11.44 -10.81
CA THR A 350 -2.58 10.74 -9.52
C THR A 350 -3.94 10.59 -8.84
N SER A 351 -4.04 9.73 -7.83
CA SER A 351 -5.22 9.61 -6.97
C SER A 351 -5.60 10.90 -6.22
N TYR A 352 -4.76 11.93 -6.24
CA TYR A 352 -4.95 13.20 -5.53
C TYR A 352 -5.20 14.39 -6.47
N GLY A 353 -5.12 14.16 -7.78
CA GLY A 353 -5.28 15.22 -8.75
C GLY A 353 -4.53 15.01 -10.04
N THR A 354 -4.80 15.91 -10.99
CA THR A 354 -4.13 15.96 -12.29
C THR A 354 -3.15 17.13 -12.32
N ALA A 355 -1.90 16.85 -12.70
CA ALA A 355 -0.87 17.87 -12.90
C ALA A 355 -0.80 18.28 -14.37
N TYR A 356 -0.75 19.58 -14.62
CA TYR A 356 -0.69 20.20 -15.93
C TYR A 356 0.54 21.10 -16.01
N LYS A 357 1.17 21.11 -17.19
CA LYS A 357 2.15 22.12 -17.59
C LYS A 357 1.44 23.19 -18.42
N PRO A 358 1.10 24.35 -17.85
CA PRO A 358 0.57 25.47 -18.61
C PRO A 358 1.62 26.07 -19.55
N ASN A 359 1.14 26.56 -20.69
CA ASN A 359 1.86 27.48 -21.57
C ASN A 359 1.40 28.90 -21.23
N LEU A 360 2.18 29.62 -20.43
CA LEU A 360 1.92 31.01 -20.10
C LEU A 360 2.39 31.94 -21.24
N ALA A 361 1.67 33.04 -21.44
CA ALA A 361 1.95 34.00 -22.53
C ALA A 361 3.29 34.72 -22.36
N ASP A 362 3.76 34.88 -21.13
CA ASP A 362 5.05 35.50 -20.77
C ASP A 362 6.24 34.52 -20.82
N GLY A 363 6.00 33.24 -21.16
CA GLY A 363 7.02 32.19 -21.13
C GLY A 363 7.35 31.67 -19.72
N GLY A 364 6.54 32.01 -18.72
CA GLY A 364 6.68 31.53 -17.35
C GLY A 364 6.61 30.00 -17.24
N THR A 365 7.28 29.46 -16.22
CA THR A 365 7.41 28.01 -16.00
C THR A 365 6.79 27.60 -14.66
N ILE A 366 5.46 27.45 -14.65
CA ILE A 366 4.71 26.95 -13.48
C ILE A 366 4.12 25.56 -13.75
N ALA A 367 3.71 24.86 -12.70
CA ALA A 367 2.96 23.62 -12.75
C ALA A 367 1.64 23.80 -11.99
N LEU A 368 0.52 23.40 -12.63
CA LEU A 368 -0.82 23.45 -12.04
C LEU A 368 -1.22 22.06 -11.59
N ARG A 369 -1.73 21.92 -10.36
CA ARG A 369 -2.30 20.66 -9.87
C ARG A 369 -3.76 20.84 -9.50
N LEU A 370 -4.65 20.24 -10.29
CA LEU A 370 -6.08 20.17 -10.02
C LEU A 370 -6.37 19.08 -9.01
N LEU A 371 -6.92 19.45 -7.86
CA LEU A 371 -7.29 18.53 -6.79
C LEU A 371 -8.58 17.77 -7.15
N THR A 372 -8.67 16.51 -6.71
CA THR A 372 -9.85 15.65 -6.89
C THR A 372 -11.08 16.17 -6.15
N GLU A 373 -12.28 15.83 -6.63
CA GLU A 373 -13.53 16.10 -5.94
C GLU A 373 -13.52 15.43 -4.54
N GLY A 374 -13.73 16.25 -3.50
CA GLY A 374 -13.67 15.80 -2.11
C GLY A 374 -12.36 16.12 -1.36
N SER A 375 -11.31 16.61 -2.03
CA SER A 375 -10.19 17.26 -1.35
C SER A 375 -10.62 18.62 -0.81
N CYS A 376 -10.27 18.94 0.44
CA CYS A 376 -10.69 20.19 1.09
C CYS A 376 -12.23 20.39 1.07
N LYS A 377 -12.99 19.45 1.66
CA LYS A 377 -14.46 19.56 1.80
C LYS A 377 -14.85 20.67 2.77
N ASP A 378 -14.15 20.76 3.88
CA ASP A 378 -14.38 21.81 4.87
C ASP A 378 -13.56 23.07 4.52
N ARG A 379 -14.27 24.14 4.17
CA ARG A 379 -13.67 25.44 3.83
C ARG A 379 -12.94 26.05 5.02
N SER A 380 -13.43 25.82 6.24
CA SER A 380 -12.86 26.38 7.48
C SER A 380 -11.51 25.76 7.83
N LEU A 381 -11.31 24.48 7.49
CA LEU A 381 -10.06 23.75 7.74
C LEU A 381 -9.07 23.83 6.56
N CYS A 382 -9.56 23.89 5.33
CA CYS A 382 -8.71 23.87 4.14
C CYS A 382 -7.87 25.14 3.99
N LEU A 383 -8.48 26.33 4.08
CA LEU A 383 -7.81 27.60 3.83
C LEU A 383 -6.64 27.85 4.80
N PRO A 384 -6.77 27.58 6.11
CA PRO A 384 -5.64 27.60 7.03
C PRO A 384 -4.51 26.65 6.64
N ALA A 385 -4.82 25.40 6.28
CA ALA A 385 -3.81 24.43 5.86
C ALA A 385 -3.05 24.88 4.60
N ILE A 386 -3.77 25.40 3.60
CA ILE A 386 -3.18 25.97 2.38
C ILE A 386 -2.31 27.18 2.69
N LYS A 387 -2.75 28.07 3.59
CA LYS A 387 -1.94 29.22 4.02
C LYS A 387 -0.66 28.78 4.74
N GLN A 388 -0.71 27.72 5.54
CA GLN A 388 0.48 27.15 6.18
C GLN A 388 1.43 26.58 5.13
N LEU A 389 0.93 25.78 4.18
CA LEU A 389 1.73 25.26 3.07
C LEU A 389 2.38 26.38 2.25
N GLY A 390 1.65 27.46 2.00
CA GLY A 390 2.14 28.64 1.30
C GLY A 390 3.31 29.35 2.00
N ARG A 391 3.47 29.19 3.32
CA ARG A 391 4.55 29.81 4.11
C ARG A 391 5.84 28.98 4.16
N ILE A 392 5.79 27.70 3.80
CA ILE A 392 6.93 26.79 3.93
C ILE A 392 8.00 27.13 2.90
N ARG A 393 9.24 27.33 3.36
CA ARG A 393 10.39 27.63 2.50
C ARG A 393 11.57 26.77 2.93
N ASN A 394 12.04 25.92 2.02
CA ASN A 394 13.17 25.05 2.25
C ASN A 394 13.87 24.73 0.92
N GLU A 395 15.20 24.60 0.92
CA GLU A 395 15.99 24.25 -0.27
C GLU A 395 15.63 22.90 -0.90
N ASN A 396 14.99 22.01 -0.13
CA ASN A 396 14.63 20.66 -0.55
C ASN A 396 13.11 20.46 -0.71
N LEU A 397 12.33 21.54 -0.72
CA LEU A 397 10.88 21.51 -0.96
C LEU A 397 10.52 22.45 -2.11
N ILE A 398 9.51 22.07 -2.89
CA ILE A 398 8.97 22.93 -3.94
C ILE A 398 8.00 23.94 -3.29
N PRO A 399 8.27 25.25 -3.40
CA PRO A 399 7.40 26.25 -2.79
C PRO A 399 6.05 26.33 -3.51
N LEU A 400 4.96 26.39 -2.73
CA LEU A 400 3.65 26.75 -3.27
C LEU A 400 3.64 28.24 -3.61
N ARG A 401 3.35 28.57 -4.86
CA ARG A 401 3.33 29.94 -5.40
C ARG A 401 1.95 30.58 -5.34
N ALA A 402 0.92 29.79 -5.61
CA ALA A 402 -0.46 30.27 -5.52
C ALA A 402 -1.45 29.12 -5.31
N PHE A 403 -2.65 29.47 -4.86
CA PHE A 403 -3.79 28.58 -4.74
C PHE A 403 -5.02 29.24 -5.37
N TYR A 404 -5.70 28.54 -6.26
CA TYR A 404 -6.93 29.00 -6.88
C TYR A 404 -8.12 28.18 -6.40
N GLN A 405 -9.21 28.86 -6.05
CA GLN A 405 -10.50 28.28 -5.76
C GLN A 405 -11.55 28.87 -6.70
N GLY A 406 -12.03 28.04 -7.63
CA GLY A 406 -12.99 28.45 -8.63
C GLY A 406 -14.45 28.28 -8.21
N ARG A 407 -15.35 28.74 -9.09
CA ARG A 407 -16.78 28.92 -8.77
C ARG A 407 -17.54 27.61 -8.69
N ARG A 408 -17.11 26.59 -9.42
CA ARG A 408 -17.75 25.25 -9.46
C ARG A 408 -17.12 24.30 -8.44
N GLY A 409 -16.26 24.81 -7.55
CA GLY A 409 -15.59 24.03 -6.51
C GLY A 409 -14.22 23.47 -6.92
N GLU A 410 -13.75 23.80 -8.13
CA GLU A 410 -12.41 23.48 -8.62
C GLU A 410 -11.34 24.12 -7.73
N LYS A 411 -10.28 23.36 -7.44
CA LYS A 411 -9.17 23.80 -6.59
C LYS A 411 -7.84 23.49 -7.26
N LEU A 412 -7.00 24.50 -7.47
CA LEU A 412 -5.68 24.37 -8.07
C LEU A 412 -4.58 24.75 -7.09
N LEU A 413 -3.53 23.93 -7.01
CA LEU A 413 -2.26 24.29 -6.42
C LEU A 413 -1.27 24.66 -7.52
N ILE A 414 -0.52 25.75 -7.32
CA ILE A 414 0.38 26.31 -8.32
C ILE A 414 1.80 26.30 -7.77
N TYR A 415 2.70 25.59 -8.45
CA TYR A 415 4.10 25.40 -8.07
C TYR A 415 5.04 25.84 -9.18
N ASP A 416 6.34 25.93 -8.87
CA ASP A 416 7.37 26.05 -9.91
C ASP A 416 7.43 24.78 -10.76
N TYR A 417 7.58 24.94 -12.07
CA TYR A 417 7.77 23.81 -12.97
C TYR A 417 9.19 23.25 -12.85
N LEU A 418 9.29 21.93 -12.69
CA LEU A 418 10.57 21.22 -12.69
C LEU A 418 10.82 20.55 -14.05
N PRO A 419 11.79 21.04 -14.86
CA PRO A 419 11.99 20.57 -16.23
C PRO A 419 12.53 19.14 -16.33
N ASN A 420 13.21 18.64 -15.30
CA ASN A 420 13.86 17.33 -15.29
C ASN A 420 12.91 16.17 -14.92
N LYS A 421 11.59 16.41 -14.96
CA LYS A 421 10.54 15.49 -14.53
C LYS A 421 10.77 14.91 -13.11
N THR A 422 10.12 13.80 -12.78
CA THR A 422 10.10 13.24 -11.43
C THR A 422 11.34 12.39 -11.14
N LEU A 423 11.63 12.14 -9.85
CA LEU A 423 12.64 11.15 -9.45
C LEU A 423 12.32 9.76 -10.00
N TYR A 424 11.03 9.43 -10.13
CA TYR A 424 10.58 8.18 -10.75
C TYR A 424 11.07 8.08 -12.20
N ASP A 425 10.91 9.13 -13.00
CA ASP A 425 11.39 9.16 -14.39
C ASP A 425 12.92 9.08 -14.45
N LEU A 426 13.61 9.76 -13.54
CA LEU A 426 15.06 9.65 -13.38
C LEU A 426 15.52 8.25 -12.97
N LEU A 427 14.72 7.46 -12.29
CA LEU A 427 15.06 6.09 -11.91
C LEU A 427 14.70 5.08 -13.01
N HIS A 428 13.59 5.27 -13.72
CA HIS A 428 12.99 4.23 -14.57
C HIS A 428 12.96 4.54 -16.08
N GLU A 429 13.02 5.80 -16.53
CA GLU A 429 13.07 6.11 -17.97
C GLU A 429 14.52 6.04 -18.50
N SER A 430 14.73 5.32 -19.61
CA SER A 430 16.00 5.25 -20.35
C SER A 430 15.99 6.22 -21.53
N ARG A 431 16.81 7.28 -21.50
CA ARG A 431 17.00 8.23 -22.62
C ARG A 431 18.48 8.57 -22.82
N VAL A 432 18.84 8.87 -24.07
CA VAL A 432 20.19 9.32 -24.44
C VAL A 432 20.47 10.71 -23.82
N GLY A 433 21.63 10.90 -23.18
CA GLY A 433 22.00 12.15 -22.50
C GLY A 433 21.66 12.22 -21.01
N LYS A 434 21.16 11.12 -20.41
CA LYS A 434 20.80 11.07 -18.98
C LYS A 434 22.04 11.20 -18.07
N PRO A 435 21.98 12.02 -17.01
CA PRO A 435 23.00 12.00 -15.97
C PRO A 435 23.01 10.64 -15.25
N VAL A 436 24.17 9.97 -15.25
CA VAL A 436 24.35 8.68 -14.55
C VAL A 436 24.11 8.86 -13.05
N LEU A 437 23.11 8.16 -12.51
CA LEU A 437 22.82 8.10 -11.07
C LEU A 437 23.83 7.21 -10.35
N ASN A 438 25.05 7.71 -10.20
CA ASN A 438 26.07 7.10 -9.35
C ASN A 438 25.72 7.24 -7.86
N TRP A 439 26.43 6.52 -7.00
CA TRP A 439 26.19 6.53 -5.56
C TRP A 439 26.23 7.93 -4.94
N ALA A 440 27.21 8.76 -5.33
CA ALA A 440 27.33 10.12 -4.83
C ALA A 440 26.09 10.98 -5.14
N ARG A 441 25.52 10.87 -6.34
CA ARG A 441 24.27 11.56 -6.70
C ARG A 441 23.07 10.99 -5.95
N ARG A 442 22.96 9.66 -5.81
CA ARG A 442 21.88 9.00 -5.05
C ARG A 442 21.90 9.41 -3.58
N HIS A 443 23.08 9.44 -2.97
CA HIS A 443 23.27 9.90 -1.59
C HIS A 443 22.84 11.36 -1.42
N LYS A 444 23.20 12.26 -2.35
CA LYS A 444 22.74 13.66 -2.33
C LYS A 444 21.21 13.78 -2.44
N ILE A 445 20.58 12.98 -3.29
CA ILE A 445 19.11 12.94 -3.42
C ILE A 445 18.48 12.49 -2.10
N ALA A 446 18.94 11.38 -1.52
CA ALA A 446 18.45 10.86 -0.26
C ALA A 446 18.63 11.87 0.90
N LEU A 447 19.79 12.53 0.97
CA LEU A 447 20.08 13.56 1.96
C LEU A 447 19.14 14.77 1.80
N GLY A 448 18.89 15.21 0.57
CA GLY A 448 17.94 16.30 0.29
C GLY A 448 16.52 15.94 0.71
N ILE A 449 16.05 14.74 0.39
CA ILE A 449 14.74 14.24 0.83
C ILE A 449 14.66 14.24 2.36
N ALA A 450 15.67 13.68 3.03
CA ALA A 450 15.70 13.61 4.50
C ALA A 450 15.67 14.99 5.15
N LYS A 451 16.42 15.96 4.62
CA LYS A 451 16.40 17.36 5.07
C LYS A 451 15.02 18.02 4.88
N GLY A 452 14.38 17.81 3.73
CA GLY A 452 13.04 18.34 3.46
C GLY A 452 11.98 17.76 4.40
N LEU A 453 12.02 16.45 4.66
CA LEU A 453 11.14 15.78 5.62
C LEU A 453 11.39 16.27 7.05
N ALA A 454 12.66 16.35 7.46
CA ALA A 454 13.02 16.85 8.79
C ALA A 454 12.53 18.28 9.02
N HIS A 455 12.60 19.14 7.99
CA HIS A 455 12.07 20.50 8.08
C HIS A 455 10.54 20.53 8.28
N LEU A 456 9.80 19.72 7.53
CA LEU A 456 8.33 19.65 7.63
C LEU A 456 7.85 19.07 8.97
N HIS A 457 8.60 18.14 9.56
CA HIS A 457 8.36 17.62 10.90
C HIS A 457 8.82 18.56 12.03
N GLY A 458 9.66 19.55 11.73
CA GLY A 458 10.12 20.56 12.70
C GLY A 458 9.18 21.77 12.85
N LEU A 459 8.07 21.81 12.11
CA LEU A 459 7.08 22.88 12.20
C LEU A 459 6.16 22.67 13.41
N GLU A 460 5.67 23.77 14.01
CA GLU A 460 4.78 23.75 15.18
C GLU A 460 3.54 22.87 14.99
N THR A 461 3.02 22.82 13.77
CA THR A 461 2.01 21.85 13.34
C THR A 461 2.66 20.85 12.38
N PRO A 462 2.87 19.58 12.78
CA PRO A 462 3.51 18.61 11.92
C PRO A 462 2.63 18.34 10.70
N ILE A 463 3.21 18.50 9.52
CA ILE A 463 2.53 18.24 8.25
C ILE A 463 2.71 16.76 7.93
N THR A 464 1.61 16.01 7.88
CA THR A 464 1.65 14.60 7.51
C THR A 464 2.14 14.45 6.08
N HIS A 465 3.27 13.76 5.90
CA HIS A 465 3.77 13.39 4.58
C HIS A 465 2.97 12.25 4.01
N GLY A 466 1.91 12.63 3.32
CA GLY A 466 0.99 11.77 2.61
C GLY A 466 -0.05 12.71 2.08
N ASN A 467 0.01 12.95 0.77
CA ASN A 467 -0.91 13.76 -0.03
C ASN A 467 -2.22 14.09 0.73
N VAL A 468 -2.32 15.35 1.19
CA VAL A 468 -3.47 16.03 1.83
C VAL A 468 -4.68 15.11 2.10
N ARG A 469 -4.84 14.68 3.35
CA ARG A 469 -6.10 14.13 3.85
C ARG A 469 -6.80 15.18 4.69
#